data_AF-A0A537S1D6-F1
#
_entry.id   AF-A0A537S1D6-F1
#
_cell.length_a   1.000
_cell.length_b   1.000
_cell.length_c   1.000
_cell.angle_alpha   90.00
_cell.angle_beta   90.00
_cell.angle_gamma   90.00
#
_symmetry.space_group_name_H-M   'P 1'
#
loop_
_entity.id
_entity.type
_entity.pdbx_description
1 polymer ?
#
loop_
_entity_poly.entity_id
_entity_poly.type
_entity_poly.pdbx_seq_one_letter_code
_entity_poly.pdbx_strand_id
1 'polypeptide(L)'
;MAGDNDVSMRRSFDELYLTASEIETLGMIVNALGVTGSQLILRHRPELYLHAQANLQKCRGEHEELLKRLDHAARQSKDESALRLIEDLETMPADAMQSLHAARRCLLAAAFLGHCIAAHNHQPRAAVAPHEHKRLN
;
A
#
# COMPACT_ATOMS: atom_id res chain seq x y z
N MET A 1 9.37 -25.66 3.03
CA MET A 1 8.56 -25.02 1.97
C MET A 1 8.37 -23.50 2.16
N ALA A 2 8.99 -22.84 3.16
CA ALA A 2 8.80 -21.40 3.39
C ALA A 2 9.71 -20.48 2.54
N GLY A 3 10.76 -21.01 1.91
CA GLY A 3 11.78 -20.23 1.20
C GLY A 3 11.39 -19.77 -0.21
N ASP A 4 10.54 -20.52 -0.93
CA ASP A 4 10.17 -20.18 -2.31
C ASP A 4 9.15 -19.03 -2.40
N ASN A 5 8.22 -18.94 -1.45
CA ASN A 5 7.25 -17.84 -1.41
C ASN A 5 7.91 -16.50 -1.12
N ASP A 6 8.91 -16.45 -0.23
CA ASP A 6 9.61 -15.21 0.12
C ASP A 6 10.48 -14.71 -1.05
N VAL A 7 11.11 -15.62 -1.81
CA VAL A 7 11.89 -15.26 -3.01
C VAL A 7 10.99 -14.84 -4.17
N SER A 8 9.86 -15.51 -4.38
CA SER A 8 8.90 -15.12 -5.43
C SER A 8 8.23 -13.78 -5.13
N MET A 9 7.89 -13.53 -3.86
CA MET A 9 7.30 -12.27 -3.41
C MET A 9 8.31 -11.12 -3.56
N ARG A 10 9.58 -11.32 -3.17
CA ARG A 10 10.65 -10.33 -3.43
C ARG A 10 10.83 -9.99 -4.91
N ARG A 11 10.81 -11.00 -5.79
CA ARG A 11 10.93 -10.79 -7.25
C ARG A 11 9.78 -9.98 -7.87
N SER A 12 8.55 -10.14 -7.39
CA SER A 12 7.41 -9.33 -7.87
C SER A 12 7.49 -7.86 -7.45
N PHE A 13 8.18 -7.55 -6.35
CA PHE A 13 8.35 -6.18 -5.86
C PHE A 13 9.62 -5.49 -6.38
N ASP A 14 10.60 -6.24 -6.90
CA ASP A 14 11.84 -5.70 -7.47
C ASP A 14 11.60 -4.77 -8.68
N GLU A 15 10.40 -4.81 -9.30
CA GLU A 15 10.00 -3.94 -10.41
C GLU A 15 9.22 -2.68 -9.98
N LEU A 16 8.74 -2.60 -8.74
CA LEU A 16 7.97 -1.45 -8.24
C LEU A 16 8.90 -0.37 -7.68
N TYR A 17 9.48 0.44 -8.57
CA TYR A 17 10.25 1.63 -8.17
C TYR A 17 9.31 2.77 -7.79
N LEU A 18 9.30 3.14 -6.50
CA LEU A 18 8.55 4.27 -5.97
C LEU A 18 9.47 5.48 -5.80
N THR A 19 8.97 6.67 -6.09
CA THR A 19 9.63 7.92 -5.75
C THR A 19 9.36 8.30 -4.29
N ALA A 20 10.15 9.23 -3.73
CA ALA A 20 9.93 9.74 -2.38
C ALA A 20 8.51 10.33 -2.21
N SER A 21 8.03 11.09 -3.21
CA SER A 21 6.67 11.64 -3.19
C SER A 21 5.60 10.56 -3.27
N GLU A 22 5.82 9.49 -4.04
CA GLU A 22 4.87 8.37 -4.10
C GLU A 22 4.80 7.65 -2.75
N ILE A 23 5.92 7.51 -2.03
CA ILE A 23 5.96 6.92 -0.68
C ILE A 23 5.17 7.78 0.32
N GLU A 24 5.30 9.11 0.26
CA GLU A 24 4.49 10.01 1.08
C GLU A 24 3.00 9.85 0.79
N THR A 25 2.63 9.77 -0.50
CA THR A 25 1.27 9.46 -0.94
C THR A 25 0.78 8.13 -0.38
N LEU A 26 1.61 7.07 -0.40
CA LEU A 26 1.25 5.78 0.19
C LEU A 26 1.04 5.88 1.70
N GLY A 27 1.86 6.65 2.41
CA GLY A 27 1.67 6.91 3.84
C GLY A 27 0.31 7.54 4.14
N MET A 28 -0.13 8.50 3.32
CA MET A 28 -1.45 9.11 3.44
C MET A 28 -2.58 8.09 3.20
N ILE A 29 -2.46 7.26 2.16
CA ILE A 29 -3.44 6.21 1.84
C ILE A 29 -3.51 5.17 2.96
N VAL A 30 -2.37 4.69 3.46
CA VAL A 30 -2.29 3.75 4.60
C VAL A 30 -3.02 4.30 5.81
N ASN A 31 -2.76 5.56 6.17
CA ASN A 31 -3.42 6.21 7.29
C ASN A 31 -4.94 6.30 7.07
N ALA A 32 -5.38 6.74 5.89
CA ALA A 32 -6.80 6.88 5.59
C ALA A 32 -7.52 5.52 5.60
N LEU A 33 -6.93 4.47 5.02
CA LEU A 33 -7.45 3.10 5.09
C LEU A 33 -7.54 2.60 6.54
N GLY A 34 -6.51 2.83 7.36
CA GLY A 34 -6.51 2.46 8.78
C GLY A 34 -7.63 3.14 9.56
N VAL A 35 -7.81 4.45 9.35
CA VAL A 35 -8.90 5.22 9.98
C VAL A 35 -10.26 4.70 9.51
N THR A 36 -10.48 4.56 8.20
CA THR A 36 -11.73 4.04 7.63
C THR A 36 -12.06 2.65 8.20
N GLY A 37 -11.11 1.72 8.17
CA GLY A 37 -11.29 0.36 8.72
C GLY A 37 -11.64 0.38 10.21
N SER A 38 -10.97 1.21 11.01
CA SER A 38 -11.29 1.34 12.44
C SER A 38 -12.70 1.89 12.68
N GLN A 39 -13.12 2.88 11.91
CA GLN A 39 -14.41 3.56 12.11
C GLN A 39 -15.59 2.76 11.58
N LEU A 40 -15.39 1.85 10.62
CA LEU A 40 -16.41 0.87 10.22
C LEU A 40 -16.81 -0.05 11.39
N ILE A 41 -15.86 -0.34 12.30
CA ILE A 41 -16.09 -1.18 13.49
C ILE A 41 -16.56 -0.33 14.68
N LEU A 42 -15.81 0.70 15.05
CA LEU A 42 -16.03 1.45 16.29
C LEU A 42 -17.18 2.45 16.19
N ARG A 43 -17.42 3.02 15.00
CA ARG A 43 -18.51 3.96 14.69
C ARG A 43 -18.66 5.17 15.64
N HIS A 44 -17.62 5.50 16.39
CA HIS A 44 -17.67 6.51 17.45
C HIS A 44 -17.22 7.91 17.00
N ARG A 45 -16.58 8.03 15.84
CA ARG A 45 -15.99 9.28 15.30
C ARG A 45 -16.33 9.40 13.81
N PRO A 46 -17.60 9.65 13.45
CA PRO A 46 -18.05 9.72 12.07
C PRO A 46 -17.34 10.81 11.25
N GLU A 47 -16.91 11.90 11.88
CA GLU A 47 -16.12 12.95 11.24
C GLU A 47 -14.76 12.44 10.75
N LEU A 48 -14.08 11.58 11.53
CA LEU A 48 -12.80 10.99 11.11
C LEU A 48 -13.00 10.04 9.94
N TYR A 49 -14.11 9.30 9.93
CA TYR A 49 -14.47 8.45 8.80
C TYR A 49 -14.69 9.27 7.52
N LEU A 50 -15.45 10.37 7.59
CA LEU A 50 -15.71 11.24 6.45
C LEU A 50 -14.42 11.88 5.92
N HIS A 51 -13.55 12.35 6.81
CA HIS A 51 -12.24 12.90 6.43
C HIS A 51 -11.36 11.84 5.75
N ALA A 52 -11.32 10.62 6.29
CA ALA A 52 -10.55 9.53 5.69
C ALA A 52 -11.10 9.15 4.30
N GLN A 53 -12.42 9.05 4.14
CA GLN A 53 -13.03 8.81 2.83
C GLN A 53 -12.71 9.93 1.83
N ALA A 54 -12.80 11.20 2.23
CA ALA A 54 -12.45 12.32 1.36
C ALA A 54 -10.98 12.27 0.92
N ASN A 55 -10.06 11.92 1.83
CA ASN A 55 -8.66 11.75 1.51
C ASN A 55 -8.41 10.59 0.53
N LEU A 56 -9.09 9.46 0.71
CA LEU A 56 -9.00 8.32 -0.21
C LEU A 56 -9.49 8.70 -1.62
N GLN A 57 -10.62 9.41 -1.69
CA GLN A 57 -11.18 9.86 -2.97
C GLN A 57 -10.29 10.87 -3.68
N LYS A 58 -9.73 11.82 -2.92
CA LYS A 58 -8.74 12.78 -3.43
C LYS A 58 -7.50 12.05 -3.97
N CYS A 59 -6.93 11.13 -3.19
CA CYS A 59 -5.77 10.35 -3.62
C CYS A 59 -6.07 9.50 -4.87
N ARG A 60 -7.29 8.95 -4.98
CA ARG A 60 -7.72 8.22 -6.18
C ARG A 60 -7.69 9.10 -7.43
N GLY A 61 -8.21 10.31 -7.34
CA GLY A 61 -8.23 11.25 -8.46
C GLY A 61 -6.85 11.83 -8.82
N GLU A 62 -6.07 12.20 -7.82
CA GLU A 62 -4.77 12.87 -8.03
C GLU A 62 -3.62 11.90 -8.36
N HIS A 63 -3.72 10.64 -7.90
CA HIS A 63 -2.66 9.64 -7.99
C HIS A 63 -3.13 8.34 -8.64
N GLU A 64 -4.05 8.43 -9.60
CA GLU A 64 -4.67 7.28 -10.28
C GLU A 64 -3.62 6.33 -10.89
N GLU A 65 -2.61 6.86 -11.58
CA GLU A 65 -1.58 6.04 -12.24
C GLU A 65 -0.70 5.27 -11.24
N LEU A 66 -0.38 5.89 -10.09
CA LEU A 66 0.30 5.19 -8.99
C LEU A 66 -0.56 4.04 -8.47
N LEU A 67 -1.86 4.29 -8.25
CA LEU A 67 -2.79 3.28 -7.77
C LEU A 67 -3.01 2.14 -8.78
N LYS A 68 -3.00 2.40 -10.08
CA LYS A 68 -3.03 1.36 -11.13
C LYS A 68 -1.79 0.48 -11.10
N ARG A 69 -0.60 1.07 -10.94
CA ARG A 69 0.65 0.31 -10.79
C ARG A 69 0.60 -0.61 -9.56
N LEU A 70 0.06 -0.09 -8.45
CA LEU A 70 -0.10 -0.87 -7.21
C LEU A 70 -1.20 -1.94 -7.32
N ASP A 71 -2.29 -1.68 -8.03
CA ASP A 71 -3.32 -2.69 -8.35
C ASP A 71 -2.71 -3.85 -9.13
N HIS A 72 -1.86 -3.55 -10.12
CA HIS A 72 -1.15 -4.58 -10.86
C HIS A 72 -0.25 -5.43 -9.96
N ALA A 73 0.56 -4.79 -9.10
CA ALA A 73 1.42 -5.49 -8.15
C ALA A 73 0.63 -6.33 -7.13
N ALA A 74 -0.49 -5.80 -6.60
CA ALA A 74 -1.37 -6.51 -5.67
C ALA A 74 -1.97 -7.76 -6.32
N ARG A 75 -2.39 -7.69 -7.59
CA ARG A 75 -2.92 -8.85 -8.31
C ARG A 75 -1.88 -9.94 -8.51
N GLN A 76 -0.63 -9.58 -8.83
CA GLN A 76 0.46 -10.54 -9.01
C GLN A 76 0.79 -11.28 -7.71
N SER A 77 0.77 -10.56 -6.58
CA SER A 77 1.04 -11.09 -5.24
C SER A 77 -0.17 -11.71 -4.54
N LYS A 78 -1.38 -11.57 -5.11
CA LYS A 78 -2.68 -11.94 -4.52
C LYS A 78 -3.00 -11.16 -3.24
N ASP A 79 -2.51 -9.93 -3.15
CA ASP A 79 -2.79 -9.00 -2.06
C ASP A 79 -4.01 -8.12 -2.35
N GLU A 80 -4.45 -7.39 -1.33
CA GLU A 80 -5.61 -6.50 -1.42
C GLU A 80 -5.26 -5.19 -2.15
N SER A 81 -6.00 -4.89 -3.21
CA SER A 81 -5.82 -3.68 -3.99
C SER A 81 -6.49 -2.48 -3.34
N ALA A 82 -5.69 -1.46 -3.01
CA ALA A 82 -6.20 -0.19 -2.51
C ALA A 82 -7.10 0.52 -3.53
N LEU A 83 -6.80 0.46 -4.83
CA LEU A 83 -7.61 1.08 -5.88
C LEU A 83 -9.04 0.52 -5.87
N ARG A 84 -9.16 -0.81 -5.91
CA ARG A 84 -10.47 -1.49 -5.90
C ARG A 84 -11.22 -1.29 -4.61
N LEU A 85 -10.51 -1.32 -3.49
CA LEU A 85 -11.13 -1.07 -2.20
C LEU A 85 -11.70 0.35 -2.10
N ILE A 86 -10.99 1.38 -2.60
CA ILE A 86 -11.50 2.76 -2.58
C ILE A 86 -12.78 2.89 -3.41
N GLU A 87 -12.85 2.21 -4.56
CA GLU A 87 -14.07 2.13 -5.38
C GLU A 87 -15.22 1.46 -4.61
N ASP A 88 -14.97 0.32 -3.97
CA ASP A 88 -15.99 -0.43 -3.23
C ASP A 88 -16.53 0.34 -2.01
N LEU A 89 -15.66 1.10 -1.34
CA LEU A 89 -15.99 1.89 -0.15
C LEU A 89 -16.90 3.10 -0.43
N GLU A 90 -17.16 3.45 -1.69
CA GLU A 90 -18.18 4.44 -2.04
C GLU A 90 -19.57 4.02 -1.55
N THR A 91 -19.79 2.71 -1.44
CA THR A 91 -21.01 2.16 -0.85
C THR A 91 -20.79 1.85 0.63
N MET A 92 -21.61 2.46 1.49
CA MET A 92 -21.58 2.16 2.93
C MET A 92 -22.01 0.71 3.18
N PRO A 93 -21.27 -0.06 4.01
CA PRO A 93 -21.69 -1.40 4.42
C PRO A 93 -23.07 -1.38 5.08
N ALA A 94 -23.99 -2.22 4.60
CA ALA A 94 -25.37 -2.23 5.07
C ALA A 94 -25.55 -2.93 6.43
N ASP A 95 -24.64 -3.85 6.77
CA ASP A 95 -24.71 -4.67 7.98
C ASP A 95 -23.34 -4.85 8.66
N ALA A 96 -23.34 -5.53 9.82
CA ALA A 96 -22.15 -5.76 10.62
C ALA A 96 -21.13 -6.68 9.93
N MET A 97 -21.59 -7.69 9.18
CA MET A 97 -20.71 -8.61 8.44
C MET A 97 -20.00 -7.89 7.31
N GLN A 98 -20.73 -7.06 6.55
CA GLN A 98 -20.16 -6.21 5.51
C GLN A 98 -19.18 -5.20 6.11
N SER A 99 -19.50 -4.62 7.28
CA SER A 99 -18.61 -3.68 7.98
C SER A 99 -17.30 -4.34 8.39
N LEU A 100 -17.37 -5.55 8.97
CA LEU A 100 -16.18 -6.33 9.33
C LEU A 100 -15.36 -6.73 8.12
N HIS A 101 -16.03 -7.12 7.02
CA HIS A 101 -15.34 -7.49 5.79
C HIS A 101 -14.63 -6.29 5.15
N ALA A 102 -15.29 -5.15 5.05
CA ALA A 102 -14.70 -3.91 4.54
C ALA A 102 -13.54 -3.44 5.44
N ALA A 103 -13.67 -3.53 6.77
CA ALA A 103 -12.60 -3.21 7.70
C ALA A 103 -11.39 -4.14 7.52
N ARG A 104 -11.62 -5.45 7.36
CA ARG A 104 -10.55 -6.42 7.06
C ARG A 104 -9.81 -6.05 5.78
N ARG A 105 -10.53 -5.72 4.71
CA ARG A 105 -9.93 -5.30 3.43
C ARG A 105 -9.12 -4.02 3.59
N CYS A 106 -9.60 -3.03 4.34
CA CYS A 106 -8.82 -1.82 4.68
C CYS A 106 -7.49 -2.15 5.34
N LEU A 107 -7.49 -3.06 6.30
CA LEU A 107 -6.26 -3.46 7.00
C LEU A 107 -5.30 -4.24 6.10
N LEU A 108 -5.80 -5.12 5.22
CA LEU A 108 -4.97 -5.85 4.27
C LEU A 108 -4.35 -4.93 3.22
N ALA A 109 -5.13 -4.02 2.65
CA ALA A 109 -4.61 -3.05 1.70
C ALA A 109 -3.56 -2.13 2.35
N ALA A 110 -3.81 -1.68 3.58
CA ALA A 110 -2.84 -0.89 4.34
C ALA A 110 -1.54 -1.67 4.62
N ALA A 111 -1.64 -2.96 4.96
CA ALA A 111 -0.49 -3.82 5.19
C ALA A 111 0.34 -4.03 3.92
N PHE A 112 -0.31 -4.30 2.78
CA PHE A 112 0.33 -4.41 1.47
C PHE A 112 1.07 -3.12 1.10
N LEU A 113 0.41 -1.97 1.21
CA LEU A 113 1.05 -0.68 0.92
C LEU A 113 2.21 -0.38 1.88
N GLY A 114 2.06 -0.71 3.18
CA GLY A 114 3.14 -0.62 4.16
C GLY A 114 4.34 -1.50 3.79
N HIS A 115 4.09 -2.69 3.24
CA HIS A 115 5.15 -3.55 2.71
C HIS A 115 5.84 -2.91 1.51
N CYS A 116 5.11 -2.34 0.56
CA CYS A 116 5.69 -1.60 -0.58
C CYS A 116 6.61 -0.46 -0.12
N ILE A 117 6.20 0.31 0.89
CA ILE A 117 7.01 1.38 1.49
C ILE A 117 8.29 0.80 2.12
N ALA A 118 8.17 -0.26 2.92
CA ALA A 118 9.29 -0.88 3.61
C ALA A 118 10.29 -1.51 2.63
N ALA A 119 9.79 -2.22 1.60
CA ALA A 119 10.61 -2.86 0.58
C ALA A 119 11.47 -1.83 -0.19
N HIS A 120 10.93 -0.64 -0.46
CA HIS A 120 11.69 0.44 -1.08
C HIS A 120 12.86 0.92 -0.22
N ASN A 121 12.65 1.08 1.10
CA ASN A 121 13.73 1.47 2.03
C ASN A 121 14.85 0.42 2.16
N HIS A 122 14.58 -0.82 1.73
CA HIS A 122 15.52 -1.94 1.78
C HIS A 122 16.20 -2.26 0.45
N GLN A 123 15.99 -1.47 -0.61
CA GLN A 123 16.76 -1.67 -1.86
C GLN A 123 18.27 -1.59 -1.54
N PRO A 124 19.08 -2.58 -1.98
CA PRO A 124 20.51 -2.57 -1.74
C PRO A 124 21.07 -1.29 -2.34
N ARG A 125 21.51 -0.37 -1.49
CA ARG A 125 22.25 0.83 -1.90
C ARG A 125 23.34 0.32 -2.84
N ALA A 126 23.26 0.68 -4.13
CA ALA A 126 24.12 0.14 -5.18
C ALA A 126 25.53 0.02 -4.64
N ALA A 127 26.06 -1.21 -4.59
CA ALA A 127 27.39 -1.47 -4.07
C ALA A 127 28.33 -0.48 -4.75
N VAL A 128 28.87 0.46 -3.97
CA VAL A 128 29.88 1.40 -4.42
C VAL A 128 30.94 0.54 -5.08
N ALA A 129 31.10 0.69 -6.40
CA ALA A 129 32.07 -0.08 -7.15
C ALA A 129 33.40 -0.01 -6.39
N PRO A 130 34.05 -1.15 -6.09
CA PRO A 130 35.32 -1.12 -5.37
C PRO A 130 36.27 -0.26 -6.20
N HIS A 131 36.62 0.92 -5.68
CA HIS A 131 37.64 1.74 -6.28
C HIS A 131 38.89 0.87 -6.42
N GLU A 132 39.25 0.51 -7.65
CA GLU A 132 40.54 -0.10 -7.93
C GLU A 132 41.61 0.87 -7.44
N HIS A 133 42.18 0.58 -6.27
CA HIS A 133 43.40 1.23 -5.83
C HIS A 133 44.49 0.85 -6.82
N LYS A 134 44.67 1.73 -7.80
CA LYS A 134 45.81 1.80 -8.70
C LYS A 134 47.07 1.75 -7.83
N ARG A 135 47.69 0.57 -7.71
CA ARG A 135 49.00 0.42 -7.09
C ARG A 135 49.98 1.23 -7.94
N LEU A 136 50.50 2.31 -7.39
CA LEU A 136 51.63 3.02 -7.94
C LEU A 136 52.86 2.12 -7.74
N ASN A 137 53.48 1.72 -8.84
CA ASN A 137 54.81 1.14 -8.88
C ASN A 137 55.85 2.22 -8.57
#